data_AF-A0A5E6XZL7-F1
#
_entry.id   AF-A0A5E6XZL7-F1
#
_cell.length_a   1.000
_cell.length_b   1.000
_cell.length_c   1.000
_cell.angle_alpha   90.00
_cell.angle_beta   90.00
_cell.angle_gamma   90.00
#
_symmetry.space_group_name_H-M   'P 1'
#
loop_
_entity.id
_entity.type
_entity.pdbx_description
1 polymer ?
#
loop_
_entity_poly.entity_id
_entity_poly.type
_entity_poly.pdbx_seq_one_letter_code
_entity_poly.pdbx_strand_id
1 'polypeptide(L)'
;MGRLPHASGRVRDGEIVAEALRCADALHLAERSYLALSGGERQRVHLARVLAQLWPGAAGQTLLLDEPTSMLDPLHQHTILQAVRDFAERGAAVLVILHDLNLAARYCDQLLLLQQGLPHAYGPPAEVLTAEALAAVYGLEVLIHQHPERGHPLIIAR
;
A
#
# COMPACT_ATOMS: atom_id res chain seq x y z
N MET A 1 -8.69 3.28 18.22
CA MET A 1 -8.44 3.01 16.80
C MET A 1 -9.20 3.98 15.87
N GLY A 2 -8.85 5.27 15.88
CA GLY A 2 -9.26 6.22 14.81
C GLY A 2 -10.74 6.63 14.70
N ARG A 3 -11.69 5.89 15.28
CA ARG A 3 -13.15 6.09 15.11
C ARG A 3 -13.78 7.26 15.90
N LEU A 4 -13.05 7.95 16.78
CA LEU A 4 -13.59 9.02 17.64
C LEU A 4 -14.43 10.09 16.90
N PRO A 5 -14.08 10.53 15.67
CA PRO A 5 -14.86 11.52 14.94
C PRO A 5 -16.18 10.99 14.34
N HIS A 6 -16.40 9.67 14.35
CA HIS A 6 -17.56 9.05 13.71
C HIS A 6 -18.67 8.79 14.71
N ALA A 7 -19.91 9.15 14.36
CA ALA A 7 -21.11 8.95 15.19
C ALA A 7 -21.81 7.60 14.88
N SER A 8 -21.06 6.55 14.55
CA SER A 8 -21.59 5.23 14.17
C SER A 8 -21.99 4.33 15.34
N GLY A 9 -21.60 4.70 16.57
CA GLY A 9 -21.92 3.96 17.78
C GLY A 9 -20.96 2.82 18.09
N ARG A 10 -20.85 2.48 19.39
CA ARG A 10 -19.80 1.58 19.93
C ARG A 10 -19.76 0.19 19.27
N VAL A 11 -20.91 -0.42 19.01
CA VAL A 11 -20.98 -1.76 18.41
C VAL A 11 -20.42 -1.73 16.99
N ARG A 12 -20.90 -0.81 16.16
CA ARG A 12 -20.45 -0.67 14.78
C ARG A 12 -18.98 -0.26 14.69
N ASP A 13 -18.52 0.61 15.59
CA ASP A 13 -17.11 0.97 15.65
C ASP A 13 -16.22 -0.22 16.03
N GLY A 14 -16.69 -1.08 16.94
CA GLY A 14 -16.00 -2.33 17.29
C GLY A 14 -15.87 -3.28 16.08
N GLU A 15 -16.95 -3.46 15.32
CA GLU A 15 -16.95 -4.26 14.09
C GLU A 15 -15.94 -3.72 13.06
N ILE A 16 -15.98 -2.41 12.81
CA ILE A 16 -15.08 -1.73 11.87
C ILE A 16 -13.62 -1.88 12.29
N VAL A 17 -13.33 -1.71 13.59
CA VAL A 17 -11.98 -1.86 14.12
C VAL A 17 -11.49 -3.30 13.97
N ALA A 18 -12.33 -4.29 14.27
CA ALA A 18 -11.96 -5.70 14.11
C ALA A 18 -11.71 -6.06 12.65
N GLU A 19 -12.50 -5.54 11.71
CA GLU A 19 -12.30 -5.76 10.28
C GLU A 19 -11.03 -5.08 9.77
N ALA A 20 -10.80 -3.83 10.13
CA ALA A 20 -9.59 -3.11 9.75
C ALA A 20 -8.31 -3.78 10.31
N LEU A 21 -8.37 -4.30 11.53
CA LEU A 21 -7.31 -5.11 12.12
C LEU A 21 -7.09 -6.42 11.38
N ARG A 22 -8.13 -7.07 10.84
CA ARG A 22 -7.97 -8.27 10.00
C ARG A 22 -7.33 -7.94 8.66
N CYS A 23 -7.77 -6.88 7.99
CA CYS A 23 -7.16 -6.42 6.73
C CYS A 23 -5.67 -6.12 6.88
N ALA A 24 -5.26 -5.58 8.03
CA ALA A 24 -3.86 -5.25 8.30
C ALA A 24 -3.07 -6.38 8.99
N ASP A 25 -3.61 -7.60 9.12
CA ASP A 25 -3.00 -8.71 9.85
C ASP A 25 -2.50 -8.33 11.26
N ALA A 26 -3.39 -7.70 12.03
CA ALA A 26 -3.12 -7.17 13.36
C ALA A 26 -4.19 -7.56 14.39
N LEU A 27 -5.21 -8.35 14.02
CA LEU A 27 -6.26 -8.73 14.97
C LEU A 27 -5.72 -9.45 16.22
N HIS A 28 -4.71 -10.28 16.06
CA HIS A 28 -4.03 -10.97 17.16
C HIS A 28 -3.30 -10.02 18.13
N LEU A 29 -3.14 -8.74 17.77
CA LEU A 29 -2.51 -7.71 18.57
C LEU A 29 -3.52 -6.86 19.36
N ALA A 30 -4.83 -7.09 19.20
CA ALA A 30 -5.87 -6.20 19.71
C ALA A 30 -5.78 -5.93 21.22
N GLU A 31 -5.40 -6.94 22.01
CA GLU A 31 -5.29 -6.87 23.48
C GLU A 31 -3.88 -6.55 23.97
N ARG A 32 -2.90 -6.41 23.06
CA ARG A 32 -1.50 -6.14 23.44
C ARG A 32 -1.28 -4.66 23.67
N SER A 33 -0.40 -4.35 24.63
CA SER A 33 0.08 -2.97 24.82
C SER A 33 0.83 -2.50 23.58
N TYR A 34 0.42 -1.35 23.05
CA TYR A 34 1.04 -0.72 21.89
C TYR A 34 2.56 -0.50 22.06
N LEU A 35 2.99 -0.18 23.28
CA LEU A 35 4.40 0.07 23.60
C LEU A 35 5.27 -1.21 23.53
N ALA A 36 4.65 -2.38 23.63
CA ALA A 36 5.31 -3.68 23.58
C ALA A 36 5.34 -4.29 22.17
N LEU A 37 4.88 -3.54 21.15
CA LEU A 37 4.86 -3.99 19.77
C LEU A 37 6.21 -3.74 19.08
N SER A 38 6.61 -4.66 18.20
CA SER A 38 7.72 -4.47 17.27
C SER A 38 7.42 -3.34 16.27
N GLY A 39 8.43 -2.90 15.50
CA GLY A 39 8.23 -1.87 14.46
C GLY A 39 7.17 -2.28 13.43
N GLY A 40 7.28 -3.48 12.87
CA GLY A 40 6.32 -4.00 11.90
C GLY A 40 4.91 -4.19 12.48
N GLU A 41 4.79 -4.64 13.73
CA GLU A 41 3.50 -4.74 14.42
C GLU A 41 2.85 -3.34 14.60
N ARG A 42 3.62 -2.32 14.98
CA ARG A 42 3.13 -0.94 15.08
C ARG A 42 2.65 -0.41 13.74
N GLN A 43 3.37 -0.70 12.67
CA GLN A 43 3.01 -0.28 11.31
C GLN A 43 1.69 -0.90 10.86
N ARG A 44 1.48 -2.20 11.13
CA ARG A 44 0.20 -2.88 10.85
C ARG A 44 -0.96 -2.30 11.67
N VAL A 45 -0.73 -2.02 12.95
CA VAL A 45 -1.72 -1.33 13.81
C VAL A 45 -2.02 0.08 13.31
N HIS A 46 -1.02 0.82 12.81
CA HIS A 46 -1.21 2.12 12.19
C HIS A 46 -2.03 2.06 10.91
N LEU A 47 -1.76 1.08 10.03
CA LEU A 47 -2.56 0.84 8.84
C LEU A 47 -4.01 0.52 9.21
N ALA A 48 -4.23 -0.42 10.14
CA ALA A 48 -5.57 -0.75 10.64
C ALA A 48 -6.31 0.48 11.15
N ARG A 49 -5.61 1.37 11.87
CA ARG A 49 -6.20 2.63 12.36
C ARG A 49 -6.70 3.52 11.22
N VAL A 50 -5.93 3.68 10.15
CA VAL A 50 -6.30 4.53 9.00
C VAL A 50 -7.42 3.87 8.19
N LEU A 51 -7.36 2.55 7.96
CA LEU A 51 -8.44 1.80 7.31
C LEU A 51 -9.75 1.90 8.10
N ALA A 52 -9.70 1.83 9.44
CA ALA A 52 -10.88 2.01 10.29
C ALA A 52 -11.50 3.41 10.18
N GLN A 53 -10.68 4.45 9.97
CA GLN A 53 -11.17 5.82 9.76
C GLN A 53 -11.90 5.96 8.43
N LEU A 54 -11.34 5.38 7.38
CA LEU A 54 -11.90 5.47 6.05
C LEU A 54 -12.95 4.38 5.76
N TRP A 55 -13.24 3.50 6.72
CA TRP A 55 -14.10 2.34 6.46
C TRP A 55 -15.48 2.72 5.90
N PRO A 56 -15.98 2.02 4.85
CA PRO A 56 -15.42 0.83 4.20
C PRO A 56 -14.46 1.10 3.03
N GLY A 57 -14.12 2.35 2.74
CA GLY A 57 -13.39 2.76 1.53
C GLY A 57 -14.36 3.11 0.41
N ALA A 58 -15.11 4.19 0.55
CA ALA A 58 -16.11 4.65 -0.39
C ALA A 58 -15.59 5.77 -1.30
N ALA A 59 -16.33 6.01 -2.39
CA ALA A 59 -16.07 7.11 -3.31
C ALA A 59 -15.94 8.45 -2.59
N GLY A 60 -14.92 9.24 -2.97
CA GLY A 60 -14.61 10.54 -2.38
C GLY A 60 -13.71 10.49 -1.15
N GLN A 61 -13.31 9.31 -0.68
CA GLN A 61 -12.28 9.16 0.34
C GLN A 61 -10.90 8.97 -0.30
N THR A 62 -9.87 9.57 0.32
CA THR A 62 -8.48 9.44 -0.14
C THR A 62 -7.62 8.86 0.96
N LEU A 63 -6.86 7.82 0.61
CA LEU A 63 -5.86 7.17 1.46
C LEU A 63 -4.47 7.54 0.94
N LEU A 64 -3.67 8.19 1.79
CA LEU A 64 -2.28 8.53 1.50
C LEU A 64 -1.38 7.67 2.38
N LEU A 65 -0.44 6.95 1.76
CA LEU A 65 0.47 6.04 2.44
C LEU A 65 1.91 6.36 2.07
N ASP A 66 2.69 6.74 3.07
CA ASP A 66 4.12 6.99 2.94
C ASP A 66 4.89 5.72 3.34
N GLU A 67 5.50 5.05 2.36
CA GLU A 67 6.30 3.84 2.52
C GLU A 67 5.71 2.78 3.47
N PRO A 68 4.45 2.34 3.26
CA PRO A 68 3.74 1.46 4.20
C PRO A 68 4.29 0.03 4.25
N THR A 69 5.28 -0.29 3.41
CA THR A 69 5.95 -1.60 3.32
C THR A 69 7.34 -1.61 3.94
N SER A 70 7.84 -0.46 4.42
CA SER A 70 9.13 -0.35 5.08
C SER A 70 9.19 -1.28 6.32
N MET A 71 10.32 -1.91 6.58
CA MET A 71 10.54 -2.78 7.77
C MET A 71 9.64 -4.03 7.87
N LEU A 72 8.90 -4.39 6.82
CA LEU A 72 8.08 -5.59 6.77
C LEU A 72 8.75 -6.69 5.95
N ASP A 73 8.54 -7.94 6.35
CA ASP A 73 8.91 -9.09 5.52
C ASP A 73 8.00 -9.19 4.27
N PRO A 74 8.42 -9.94 3.24
CA PRO A 74 7.70 -9.99 1.97
C PRO A 74 6.24 -10.40 2.08
N LEU A 75 5.90 -11.32 2.99
CA LEU A 75 4.51 -11.75 3.17
C LEU A 75 3.65 -10.57 3.64
N HIS A 76 4.09 -9.86 4.68
CA HIS A 76 3.34 -8.73 5.20
C HIS A 76 3.28 -7.56 4.22
N GLN A 77 4.32 -7.33 3.41
CA GLN A 77 4.27 -6.32 2.34
C GLN A 77 3.13 -6.61 1.36
N HIS A 78 3.01 -7.86 0.90
CA HIS A 78 1.95 -8.29 0.00
C HIS A 78 0.56 -8.20 0.65
N THR A 79 0.42 -8.61 1.91
CA THR A 79 -0.86 -8.53 2.64
C THR A 79 -1.34 -7.08 2.75
N ILE A 80 -0.45 -6.15 3.10
CA ILE A 80 -0.79 -4.73 3.21
C ILE A 80 -1.19 -4.16 1.87
N LEU A 81 -0.40 -4.38 0.82
CA LEU A 81 -0.69 -3.82 -0.50
C LEU A 81 -1.96 -4.41 -1.10
N GLN A 82 -2.27 -5.69 -0.81
CA GLN A 82 -3.56 -6.28 -1.17
C GLN A 82 -4.71 -5.60 -0.43
N ALA A 83 -4.61 -5.38 0.88
CA ALA A 83 -5.66 -4.69 1.63
C ALA A 83 -5.90 -3.26 1.12
N VAL A 84 -4.83 -2.56 0.72
CA VAL A 84 -4.89 -1.22 0.13
C VAL A 84 -5.54 -1.26 -1.26
N ARG A 85 -5.21 -2.26 -2.08
CA ARG A 85 -5.84 -2.51 -3.38
C ARG A 85 -7.34 -2.76 -3.25
N ASP A 86 -7.73 -3.63 -2.33
CA ASP A 86 -9.15 -3.94 -2.06
C ASP A 86 -9.91 -2.68 -1.61
N PHE A 87 -9.23 -1.77 -0.91
CA PHE A 87 -9.81 -0.48 -0.50
C PHE A 87 -10.04 0.44 -1.70
N ALA A 88 -9.09 0.48 -2.64
CA ALA A 88 -9.23 1.23 -3.88
C ALA A 88 -10.37 0.69 -4.75
N GLU A 89 -10.51 -0.64 -4.83
CA GLU A 89 -11.57 -1.31 -5.61
C GLU A 89 -12.99 -1.02 -5.08
N ARG A 90 -13.12 -0.61 -3.82
CA ARG A 90 -14.40 -0.16 -3.24
C ARG A 90 -14.74 1.30 -3.59
N GLY A 91 -13.82 2.01 -4.25
CA GLY A 91 -14.01 3.36 -4.77
C GLY A 91 -13.17 4.44 -4.09
N ALA A 92 -12.34 4.10 -3.09
CA ALA A 92 -11.41 5.05 -2.50
C ALA A 92 -10.27 5.41 -3.46
N ALA A 93 -9.82 6.66 -3.46
CA ALA A 93 -8.58 7.04 -4.11
C ALA A 93 -7.40 6.67 -3.21
N VAL A 94 -6.37 6.01 -3.76
CA VAL A 94 -5.17 5.63 -3.00
C VAL A 94 -3.93 6.23 -3.67
N LEU A 95 -3.11 6.91 -2.89
CA LEU A 95 -1.74 7.29 -3.25
C LEU A 95 -0.79 6.58 -2.30
N VAL A 96 0.12 5.78 -2.85
CA VAL A 96 1.13 5.06 -2.07
C VAL A 96 2.53 5.34 -2.61
N ILE A 97 3.47 5.60 -1.70
CA ILE A 97 4.89 5.73 -2.01
C ILE A 97 5.55 4.37 -1.80
N LEU A 98 6.18 3.83 -2.85
CA LEU A 98 6.84 2.52 -2.85
C LEU A 98 8.25 2.64 -3.42
N HIS A 99 9.19 1.94 -2.81
CA HIS A 99 10.57 1.82 -3.30
C HIS A 99 10.80 0.57 -4.15
N ASP A 100 9.98 -0.45 -3.96
CA ASP A 100 10.08 -1.69 -4.75
C ASP A 100 9.24 -1.55 -6.04
N LEU A 101 9.94 -1.56 -7.17
CA LEU A 101 9.35 -1.40 -8.50
C LEU A 101 8.43 -2.57 -8.87
N ASN A 102 8.71 -3.79 -8.41
CA ASN A 102 7.89 -4.97 -8.67
C ASN A 102 6.60 -4.94 -7.86
N LEU A 103 6.64 -4.47 -6.61
CA LEU A 103 5.43 -4.22 -5.82
C LEU A 103 4.58 -3.11 -6.47
N ALA A 104 5.20 -2.01 -6.88
CA ALA A 104 4.51 -0.93 -7.57
C ALA A 104 3.84 -1.42 -8.87
N ALA A 105 4.56 -2.20 -9.69
CA ALA A 105 4.05 -2.78 -10.92
C ALA A 105 2.84 -3.70 -10.70
N ARG A 106 2.82 -4.44 -9.58
CA ARG A 106 1.79 -5.42 -9.28
C ARG A 106 0.50 -4.80 -8.75
N TYR A 107 0.59 -3.78 -7.90
CA TYR A 107 -0.56 -3.30 -7.11
C TYR A 107 -1.13 -1.97 -7.59
N CYS A 108 -0.35 -1.15 -8.29
CA CYS A 108 -0.79 0.18 -8.72
C CYS A 108 -1.36 0.17 -10.14
N ASP A 109 -2.48 0.88 -10.34
CA ASP A 109 -3.06 1.06 -11.67
C ASP A 109 -2.28 2.09 -12.50
N GLN A 110 -1.70 3.08 -11.83
CA GLN A 110 -0.91 4.17 -12.40
C GLN A 110 0.34 4.40 -11.53
N LEU A 111 1.46 4.73 -12.17
CA LEU A 111 2.71 5.07 -11.52
C LEU A 111 3.11 6.50 -11.89
N LEU A 112 3.66 7.21 -10.90
CA LEU A 112 4.31 8.50 -11.10
C LEU A 112 5.79 8.33 -10.72
N LEU A 113 6.66 8.33 -11.72
CA LEU A 113 8.09 8.27 -11.52
C LEU A 113 8.63 9.69 -11.34
N LEU A 114 9.37 9.93 -10.26
CA LEU A 114 9.93 11.24 -9.91
C LEU A 114 11.44 11.24 -10.08
N GLN A 115 11.97 12.31 -10.65
CA GLN A 115 13.41 12.56 -10.78
C GLN A 115 13.70 13.99 -10.30
N GLN A 116 14.55 14.13 -9.29
CA GLN A 116 14.94 15.44 -8.73
C GLN A 116 13.75 16.34 -8.35
N GLY A 117 12.67 15.73 -7.84
CA GLY A 117 11.46 16.45 -7.42
C GLY A 117 10.49 16.82 -8.55
N LEU A 118 10.77 16.42 -9.80
CA LEU A 118 9.89 16.64 -10.95
C LEU A 118 9.33 15.31 -11.48
N PRO A 119 8.10 15.30 -12.04
CA PRO A 119 7.58 14.17 -12.81
C PRO A 119 8.48 13.84 -14.00
N HIS A 120 9.00 12.62 -14.03
CA HIS A 120 9.72 12.07 -15.18
C HIS A 120 8.77 11.32 -16.12
N ALA A 121 7.91 10.47 -15.56
CA ALA A 121 6.90 9.71 -16.30
C ALA A 121 5.65 9.48 -15.45
N TYR A 122 4.49 9.45 -16.09
CA TYR A 122 3.21 9.15 -15.46
C TYR A 122 2.35 8.30 -16.41
N GLY A 123 1.78 7.21 -15.91
CA GLY A 123 0.98 6.28 -16.71
C GLY A 123 0.84 4.90 -16.09
N PRO A 124 0.29 3.92 -16.82
CA PRO A 124 0.23 2.54 -16.34
C PRO A 124 1.64 1.94 -16.17
N PRO A 125 1.82 0.92 -15.31
CA PRO A 125 3.13 0.34 -15.03
C PRO A 125 3.94 -0.06 -16.27
N ALA A 126 3.29 -0.60 -17.31
CA ALA A 126 3.97 -1.04 -18.53
C ALA A 126 4.53 0.12 -19.38
N GLU A 127 3.98 1.32 -19.26
CA GLU A 127 4.47 2.52 -19.97
C GLU A 127 5.52 3.28 -19.16
N VAL A 128 5.44 3.22 -17.82
CA VAL A 128 6.36 3.94 -16.92
C VAL A 128 7.62 3.15 -16.62
N LEU A 129 7.53 1.84 -16.40
CA LEU A 129 8.64 0.99 -16.01
C LEU A 129 9.37 0.45 -17.24
N THR A 130 10.06 1.34 -17.96
CA THR A 130 10.91 1.01 -19.11
C THR A 130 12.39 0.99 -18.72
N ALA A 131 13.23 0.30 -19.50
CA ALA A 131 14.66 0.20 -19.19
C ALA A 131 15.31 1.59 -19.26
N GLU A 132 14.88 2.40 -20.22
CA GLU A 132 15.32 3.78 -20.43
C GLU A 132 14.93 4.67 -19.24
N ALA A 133 13.69 4.61 -18.77
CA ALA A 133 13.23 5.40 -17.64
C ALA A 133 13.95 5.00 -16.33
N LEU A 134 14.13 3.71 -16.09
CA LEU A 134 14.81 3.22 -14.88
C LEU A 134 16.31 3.53 -14.90
N ALA A 135 16.96 3.48 -16.07
CA ALA A 135 18.33 3.96 -16.21
C ALA A 135 18.44 5.46 -15.97
N ALA A 136 17.51 6.28 -16.48
CA ALA A 136 17.53 7.73 -16.31
C ALA A 136 17.29 8.16 -14.85
N VAL A 137 16.33 7.53 -14.16
CA VAL A 137 15.91 7.95 -12.82
C VAL A 137 16.71 7.30 -11.70
N TYR A 138 16.99 6.00 -11.81
CA TYR A 138 17.70 5.22 -10.78
C TYR A 138 19.15 4.91 -11.14
N GLY A 139 19.60 5.18 -12.37
CA GLY A 139 20.92 4.76 -12.82
C GLY A 139 21.05 3.23 -12.93
N LEU A 140 19.94 2.52 -13.05
CA LEU A 140 19.88 1.06 -12.97
C LEU A 140 19.69 0.46 -14.37
N GLU A 141 20.61 -0.41 -14.79
CA GLU A 141 20.39 -1.26 -15.96
C GLU A 141 19.52 -2.47 -15.59
N VAL A 142 18.42 -2.64 -16.33
CA VAL A 142 17.43 -3.68 -16.02
C VAL A 142 17.01 -4.47 -17.26
N LEU A 143 16.54 -5.68 -17.01
CA LEU A 143 15.72 -6.46 -17.93
C LEU A 143 14.27 -6.37 -17.46
N ILE A 144 13.35 -6.19 -18.40
CA ILE A 144 11.92 -6.16 -18.13
C ILE A 144 11.27 -7.34 -18.85
N HIS A 145 10.63 -8.20 -18.08
CA HIS A 145 9.79 -9.28 -18.58
C HIS A 145 8.35 -9.07 -18.17
N GLN A 146 7.40 -9.72 -18.86
CA GLN A 146 6.04 -9.80 -18.35
C GLN A 146 5.95 -10.91 -17.29
N HIS A 147 5.24 -10.62 -16.20
CA HIS A 147 4.98 -11.60 -15.16
C HIS A 147 4.15 -12.76 -15.73
N PRO A 148 4.62 -14.02 -15.63
CA PRO A 148 4.05 -15.15 -16.37
C PRO A 148 2.59 -15.44 -16.02
N GLU A 149 2.17 -15.14 -14.79
CA GLU A 149 0.81 -15.40 -14.31
C GLU A 149 -0.11 -14.17 -14.27
N ARG A 150 0.47 -12.96 -14.27
CA ARG A 150 -0.27 -11.72 -13.90
C ARG A 150 -0.16 -10.61 -14.93
N GLY A 151 0.72 -10.73 -15.92
CA GLY A 151 0.85 -9.79 -17.04
C GLY A 151 1.47 -8.42 -16.71
N HIS A 152 1.70 -8.09 -15.43
CA HIS A 152 2.41 -6.86 -15.07
C HIS A 152 3.91 -6.94 -15.38
N PRO A 153 4.61 -5.81 -15.52
CA PRO A 153 6.06 -5.79 -15.67
C PRO A 153 6.77 -6.43 -14.47
N LEU A 154 7.82 -7.18 -14.75
CA LEU A 154 8.78 -7.74 -13.80
C LEU A 154 10.16 -7.17 -14.12
N ILE A 155 10.72 -6.44 -13.16
CA ILE A 155 12.00 -5.75 -13.27
C ILE A 155 13.10 -6.61 -12.63
N ILE A 156 14.14 -6.89 -13.41
CA ILE A 156 15.29 -7.69 -13.01
C ILE A 156 16.54 -6.85 -13.22
N ALA A 157 17.29 -6.56 -12.16
CA ALA A 157 18.57 -5.86 -12.27
C ALA A 157 19.60 -6.73 -13.02
N ARG A 158 20.41 -6.10 -13.87
CA ARG A 158 21.51 -6.78 -14.57
C ARG A 158 22.75 -6.95 -13.69
#